data_AF-A0A255Z798-F1
#
_entry.id   AF-A0A255Z798-F1
#
_cell.length_a   1.000
_cell.length_b   1.000
_cell.length_c   1.000
_cell.angle_alpha   90.00
_cell.angle_beta   90.00
_cell.angle_gamma   90.00
#
_symmetry.space_group_name_H-M   'P 1'
#
loop_
_entity.id
_entity.type
_entity.pdbx_description
1 polymer ?
#
loop_
_entity_poly.entity_id
_entity_poly.type
_entity_poly.pdbx_seq_one_letter_code
_entity_poly.pdbx_strand_id
1 'polypeptide(L)'
;MNIKELPATEYADFYAPYIATVDDTWNLVEELEVSVHNFIHFVREIPLDKFDYRYAEGKWTIKDIIQHLIDAERVFAYRALRIARNDSTPLPGFDENSYVDSAGAGWRSIQDLLTEMALVRQSTITLFKSFRDGDLLKSGVASGRTVSVRALGFIIIGHQNHHMRVFSERYL
;
A
#
# COMPACT_ATOMS: atom_id res chain seq x y z
N MET A 1 4.17 -4.38 -17.08
CA MET A 1 3.62 -5.67 -16.62
C MET A 1 2.23 -5.46 -16.08
N ASN A 2 1.31 -6.36 -16.40
CA ASN A 2 -0.07 -6.41 -15.95
C ASN A 2 -0.25 -7.42 -14.82
N ILE A 3 -1.29 -7.27 -14.00
CA ILE A 3 -1.56 -8.17 -12.87
C ILE A 3 -1.77 -9.62 -13.29
N LYS A 4 -2.28 -9.88 -14.50
CA LYS A 4 -2.44 -11.22 -15.07
C LYS A 4 -1.12 -11.98 -15.24
N GLU A 5 0.00 -11.26 -15.27
CA GLU A 5 1.34 -11.84 -15.43
C GLU A 5 2.01 -12.18 -14.09
N LEU A 6 1.36 -11.89 -12.94
CA LEU A 6 1.87 -12.14 -11.61
C LEU A 6 1.44 -13.54 -11.10
N PRO A 7 2.35 -14.52 -11.03
CA PRO A 7 2.02 -15.83 -10.48
C PRO A 7 1.88 -15.77 -8.95
N ALA A 8 1.01 -16.62 -8.39
CA ALA A 8 0.80 -16.71 -6.95
C ALA A 8 2.06 -17.10 -6.15
N THR A 9 3.06 -17.70 -6.81
CA THR A 9 4.34 -18.07 -6.18
C THR A 9 5.24 -16.88 -5.86
N GLU A 10 4.91 -15.68 -6.35
CA GLU A 10 5.68 -14.45 -6.14
C GLU A 10 5.23 -13.61 -4.94
N TYR A 11 4.25 -14.09 -4.16
CA TYR A 11 3.82 -13.45 -2.92
C TYR A 11 3.26 -14.50 -1.94
N ALA A 12 3.13 -14.13 -0.67
CA ALA A 12 2.53 -14.99 0.33
C ALA A 12 0.99 -15.03 0.21
N ASP A 13 0.37 -16.20 0.42
CA ASP A 13 -1.07 -16.45 0.20
C ASP A 13 -2.00 -15.42 0.85
N PHE A 14 -1.64 -14.86 2.01
CA PHE A 14 -2.45 -13.85 2.70
C PHE A 14 -2.56 -12.52 1.92
N TYR A 15 -1.71 -12.28 0.92
CA TYR A 15 -1.84 -11.15 0.00
C TYR A 15 -2.80 -11.43 -1.16
N ALA A 16 -3.22 -12.68 -1.41
CA ALA A 16 -4.13 -13.02 -2.51
C ALA A 16 -5.44 -12.20 -2.49
N PRO A 17 -6.10 -11.94 -1.34
CA PRO A 17 -7.29 -11.09 -1.30
C PRO A 17 -7.03 -9.63 -1.69
N TYR A 18 -5.79 -9.14 -1.56
CA TYR A 18 -5.40 -7.78 -2.00
C TYR A 18 -5.15 -7.78 -3.50
N ILE A 19 -4.37 -8.75 -3.98
CA ILE A 19 -4.07 -8.93 -5.40
C ILE A 19 -5.35 -9.07 -6.22
N ALA A 20 -6.35 -9.78 -5.71
CA ALA A 20 -7.65 -9.95 -6.37
C ALA A 20 -8.48 -8.66 -6.54
N THR A 21 -8.09 -7.54 -5.90
CA THR A 21 -8.77 -6.25 -6.05
C THR A 21 -8.13 -5.31 -7.05
N VAL A 22 -7.01 -5.71 -7.66
CA VAL A 22 -6.28 -4.89 -8.62
C VAL A 22 -6.98 -5.00 -9.97
N ASP A 23 -7.26 -3.86 -10.60
CA ASP A 23 -7.84 -3.81 -11.94
C ASP A 23 -6.83 -4.35 -12.97
N ASP A 24 -7.29 -5.19 -13.88
CA ASP A 24 -6.46 -5.79 -14.92
C ASP A 24 -6.42 -4.98 -16.22
N THR A 25 -7.06 -3.81 -16.25
CA THR A 25 -7.07 -2.88 -17.38
C THR A 25 -5.70 -2.21 -17.58
N TRP A 26 -5.03 -1.88 -16.49
CA TRP A 26 -3.83 -1.04 -16.50
C TRP A 26 -2.56 -1.86 -16.24
N ASN A 27 -1.41 -1.36 -16.70
CA ASN A 27 -0.13 -1.91 -16.25
C ASN A 27 0.20 -1.42 -14.83
N LEU A 28 1.17 -2.06 -14.16
CA LEU A 28 1.53 -1.76 -12.76
C LEU A 28 1.75 -0.27 -12.47
N VAL A 29 2.43 0.45 -13.35
CA VAL A 29 2.76 1.86 -13.12
C VAL A 29 1.53 2.75 -13.31
N GLU A 30 0.74 2.48 -14.35
CA GLU A 30 -0.53 3.17 -14.59
C GLU A 30 -1.51 2.91 -13.43
N GLU A 31 -1.59 1.68 -12.94
CA GLU A 31 -2.49 1.34 -11.83
C GLU A 31 -2.05 1.98 -10.51
N LEU A 32 -0.74 2.14 -10.27
CA LEU A 32 -0.25 2.91 -9.11
C LEU A 32 -0.71 4.39 -9.18
N GLU A 33 -0.78 4.97 -10.38
CA GLU A 33 -1.28 6.33 -10.64
C GLU A 33 -2.80 6.42 -10.50
N VAL A 34 -3.55 5.51 -11.13
CA VAL A 34 -5.02 5.48 -11.10
C VAL A 34 -5.53 5.23 -9.68
N SER A 35 -4.97 4.25 -8.98
CA SER A 35 -5.44 3.87 -7.64
C SER A 35 -5.27 4.99 -6.61
N VAL A 36 -4.19 5.79 -6.64
CA VAL A 36 -4.03 6.90 -5.68
C VAL A 36 -4.97 8.06 -5.98
N HIS A 37 -5.24 8.35 -7.26
CA HIS A 37 -6.24 9.35 -7.62
C HIS A 37 -7.63 8.94 -7.12
N ASN A 38 -8.00 7.67 -7.33
CA ASN A 38 -9.27 7.12 -6.84
C ASN A 38 -9.35 7.18 -5.30
N PHE A 39 -8.26 6.85 -4.61
CA PHE A 39 -8.20 6.92 -3.16
C PHE A 39 -8.37 8.35 -2.63
N ILE A 40 -7.62 9.32 -3.17
CA ILE A 40 -7.71 10.72 -2.74
C ILE A 40 -9.10 11.27 -3.02
N HIS A 41 -9.68 10.97 -4.19
CA HIS A 41 -11.05 11.37 -4.52
C HIS A 41 -12.04 10.77 -3.52
N PHE A 42 -11.97 9.45 -3.28
CA PHE A 42 -12.85 8.79 -2.32
C PHE A 42 -12.76 9.40 -0.92
N VAL A 43 -11.55 9.62 -0.40
CA VAL A 43 -11.36 10.17 0.94
C VAL A 43 -11.89 11.60 1.05
N ARG A 44 -11.82 12.41 -0.01
CA ARG A 44 -12.37 13.78 -0.01
C ARG A 44 -13.90 13.83 0.10
N GLU A 45 -14.57 12.78 -0.34
CA GLU A 45 -16.04 12.66 -0.24
C GLU A 45 -16.52 12.14 1.12
N ILE A 46 -15.60 11.73 2.02
CA ILE A 46 -15.95 11.27 3.36
C ILE A 46 -16.40 12.46 4.21
N PRO A 47 -17.55 12.37 4.92
CA PRO A 47 -18.01 13.40 5.84
C PRO A 47 -16.97 13.74 6.92
N LEU A 48 -16.79 15.03 7.21
CA LEU A 48 -15.73 15.52 8.10
C LEU A 48 -15.77 14.90 9.51
N ASP A 49 -16.96 14.60 10.01
CA ASP A 49 -17.17 13.99 11.34
C ASP A 49 -16.76 12.51 11.41
N LYS A 50 -16.51 11.85 10.27
CA LYS A 50 -16.08 10.45 10.20
C LYS A 50 -14.57 10.26 10.35
N PHE A 51 -13.75 11.29 10.16
CA PHE A 51 -12.28 11.13 10.16
C PHE A 51 -11.70 10.72 11.52
N ASP A 52 -12.33 11.14 12.61
CA ASP A 52 -11.98 10.80 14.00
C ASP A 52 -12.88 9.71 14.59
N TYR A 53 -13.88 9.25 13.85
CA TYR A 53 -14.79 8.20 14.27
C TYR A 53 -14.13 6.81 14.30
N ARG A 54 -14.53 5.98 15.26
CA ARG A 54 -14.16 4.56 15.38
C ARG A 54 -15.44 3.74 15.51
N TYR A 55 -15.57 2.67 14.72
CA TYR A 55 -16.78 1.83 14.73
C TYR A 55 -16.88 0.88 15.93
N ALA A 56 -15.78 0.68 16.66
CA ALA A 56 -15.75 -0.08 17.91
C ALA A 56 -14.54 0.34 18.75
N GLU A 57 -14.59 0.01 20.05
CA GLU A 57 -13.48 0.19 20.98
C GLU A 57 -12.22 -0.53 20.48
N GLY A 58 -11.06 0.11 20.62
CA GLY A 58 -9.77 -0.44 20.19
C GLY A 58 -9.56 -0.49 18.67
N LYS A 59 -10.51 -0.03 17.84
CA LYS A 59 -10.33 0.07 16.38
C LYS A 59 -9.74 1.41 15.97
N TRP A 60 -9.03 1.43 14.86
CA TRP A 60 -8.39 2.61 14.29
C TRP A 60 -9.41 3.63 13.78
N THR A 61 -9.05 4.91 13.75
CA THR A 61 -9.80 5.93 12.99
C THR A 61 -9.52 5.83 11.50
N ILE A 62 -10.25 6.58 10.67
CA ILE A 62 -9.89 6.73 9.25
C ILE A 62 -8.50 7.37 9.11
N LYS A 63 -8.17 8.39 9.91
CA LYS A 63 -6.84 9.02 9.89
C LYS A 63 -5.72 8.04 10.23
N ASP A 64 -5.93 7.18 11.23
CA ASP A 64 -4.99 6.11 11.60
C ASP A 64 -4.75 5.14 10.43
N ILE A 65 -5.81 4.75 9.71
CA ILE A 65 -5.70 3.87 8.54
C ILE A 65 -4.96 4.56 7.37
N ILE A 66 -5.22 5.85 7.11
CA ILE A 66 -4.49 6.59 6.07
C ILE A 66 -3.00 6.67 6.41
N GLN A 67 -2.67 6.96 7.68
CA GLN A 67 -1.29 6.94 8.16
C GLN A 67 -0.63 5.56 8.00
N HIS A 68 -1.34 4.49 8.37
CA HIS A 68 -0.88 3.12 8.16
C HIS A 68 -0.57 2.82 6.68
N LEU A 69 -1.43 3.25 5.76
CA LEU A 69 -1.19 3.09 4.32
C LEU A 69 0.10 3.80 3.87
N ILE A 70 0.33 5.02 4.34
CA ILE A 70 1.55 5.80 4.08
C ILE A 70 2.80 5.04 4.55
N ASP A 71 2.78 4.58 5.80
CA ASP A 71 3.93 3.89 6.40
C ASP A 71 4.19 2.53 5.75
N ALA A 72 3.13 1.75 5.49
CA ALA A 72 3.21 0.46 4.82
C ALA A 72 3.77 0.61 3.39
N GLU A 73 3.33 1.63 2.65
CA GLU A 73 3.83 1.87 1.29
C GLU A 73 5.33 2.20 1.29
N ARG A 74 5.80 3.02 2.25
CA ARG A 74 7.24 3.29 2.40
C ARG A 74 8.04 2.01 2.67
N VAL A 75 7.54 1.14 3.54
CA VAL A 75 8.16 -0.16 3.83
C VAL A 75 8.17 -1.06 2.59
N PHE A 76 7.07 -1.15 1.85
CA PHE A 76 6.97 -1.96 0.64
C PHE A 76 7.85 -1.44 -0.49
N ALA A 77 7.89 -0.12 -0.71
CA ALA A 77 8.78 0.53 -1.67
C ALA A 77 10.26 0.30 -1.31
N TYR A 78 10.62 0.39 -0.03
CA TYR A 78 11.99 0.09 0.42
C TYR A 78 12.38 -1.37 0.14
N ARG A 79 11.47 -2.32 0.40
CA ARG A 79 11.68 -3.74 0.06
C ARG A 79 11.87 -3.92 -1.45
N ALA A 80 11.05 -3.27 -2.26
CA ALA A 80 11.15 -3.32 -3.72
C ALA A 80 12.51 -2.80 -4.19
N LEU A 81 12.99 -1.68 -3.64
CA LEU A 81 14.33 -1.16 -3.90
C LEU A 81 15.43 -2.17 -3.58
N ARG A 82 15.44 -2.72 -2.36
CA ARG A 82 16.47 -3.67 -1.92
C ARG A 82 16.52 -4.90 -2.83
N ILE A 83 15.35 -5.51 -3.10
CA ILE A 83 15.25 -6.71 -3.94
C ILE A 83 15.65 -6.39 -5.40
N ALA A 84 15.22 -5.26 -5.95
CA ALA A 84 15.60 -4.84 -7.30
C ALA A 84 17.13 -4.64 -7.46
N ARG A 85 17.85 -4.39 -6.37
CA ARG A 85 19.31 -4.24 -6.33
C ARG A 85 20.06 -5.53 -5.97
N ASN A 86 19.38 -6.69 -6.03
CA ASN A 86 19.92 -8.00 -5.70
C ASN A 86 20.44 -8.10 -4.26
N ASP A 87 19.90 -7.31 -3.35
CA ASP A 87 20.20 -7.46 -1.95
C ASP A 87 19.50 -8.70 -1.39
N SER A 88 20.28 -9.69 -0.99
CA SER A 88 19.80 -10.98 -0.47
C SER A 88 19.54 -10.97 1.03
N THR A 89 19.73 -9.85 1.72
CA THR A 89 19.46 -9.74 3.16
C THR A 89 17.97 -9.92 3.43
N PRO A 90 17.55 -10.87 4.27
CA PRO A 90 16.15 -11.00 4.65
C PRO A 90 15.62 -9.73 5.30
N LEU A 91 14.48 -9.24 4.83
CA LEU A 91 13.87 -8.00 5.31
C LEU A 91 12.81 -8.30 6.38
N PRO A 92 12.89 -7.69 7.57
CA PRO A 92 11.97 -8.00 8.67
C PRO A 92 10.55 -7.52 8.36
N GLY A 93 9.58 -8.14 9.06
CA GLY A 93 8.23 -7.61 9.20
C GLY A 93 8.21 -6.33 10.06
N PHE A 94 7.04 -5.75 10.22
CA PHE A 94 6.79 -4.65 11.16
C PHE A 94 5.45 -4.89 11.86
N ASP A 95 5.29 -4.34 13.06
CA ASP A 95 4.04 -4.38 13.81
C ASP A 95 3.23 -3.12 13.49
N GLU A 96 2.18 -3.31 12.70
CA GLU A 96 1.29 -2.24 12.27
C GLU A 96 0.54 -1.56 13.43
N ASN A 97 0.19 -2.29 14.50
CA ASN A 97 -0.50 -1.70 15.64
C ASN A 97 0.46 -0.78 16.41
N SER A 98 1.67 -1.27 16.67
CA SER A 98 2.72 -0.46 17.32
C SER A 98 3.06 0.81 16.51
N TYR A 99 3.03 0.73 15.18
CA TYR A 99 3.24 1.88 14.30
C TYR A 99 2.09 2.88 14.42
N VAL A 100 0.84 2.44 14.31
CA VAL A 100 -0.34 3.31 14.43
C VAL A 100 -0.37 4.00 15.79
N ASP A 101 -0.11 3.27 16.88
CA ASP A 101 -0.08 3.82 18.24
C ASP A 101 0.99 4.91 18.40
N SER A 102 2.10 4.81 17.65
CA SER A 102 3.23 5.75 17.71
C SER A 102 3.10 6.92 16.73
N ALA A 103 2.36 6.76 15.63
CA ALA A 103 2.35 7.71 14.52
C ALA A 103 1.54 8.99 14.80
N GLY A 104 0.63 8.95 15.77
CA GLY A 104 -0.09 10.14 16.22
C GLY A 104 -0.99 10.78 15.16
N ALA A 105 -1.62 9.98 14.28
CA ALA A 105 -2.40 10.47 13.15
C ALA A 105 -3.56 11.40 13.56
N GLY A 106 -4.08 11.27 14.79
CA GLY A 106 -5.12 12.16 15.34
C GLY A 106 -4.73 13.65 15.35
N TRP A 107 -3.43 13.98 15.50
CA TRP A 107 -2.91 15.34 15.50
C TRP A 107 -2.75 15.95 14.10
N ARG A 108 -2.86 15.13 13.06
CA ARG A 108 -2.67 15.55 11.68
C ARG A 108 -3.99 15.99 11.06
N SER A 109 -3.94 17.00 10.20
CA SER A 109 -5.08 17.33 9.36
C SER A 109 -5.25 16.26 8.27
N ILE A 110 -6.50 16.06 7.81
CA ILE A 110 -6.77 15.16 6.69
C ILE A 110 -6.04 15.62 5.42
N GLN A 111 -5.89 16.94 5.24
CA GLN A 111 -5.19 17.52 4.11
C GLN A 111 -3.70 17.14 4.12
N ASP A 112 -3.03 17.21 5.27
CA ASP A 112 -1.62 16.83 5.39
C ASP A 112 -1.40 15.35 5.11
N LEU A 113 -2.32 14.49 5.58
CA LEU A 113 -2.29 13.05 5.31
C LEU A 113 -2.46 12.75 3.81
N LEU A 114 -3.43 13.39 3.15
CA LEU A 114 -3.66 13.20 1.72
C LEU A 114 -2.51 13.76 0.86
N THR A 115 -1.93 14.90 1.26
CA THR A 115 -0.73 15.44 0.61
C THR A 115 0.45 14.50 0.75
N GLU A 116 0.70 13.94 1.94
CA GLU A 116 1.78 12.96 2.10
C GLU A 116 1.52 11.68 1.31
N MET A 117 0.30 11.13 1.34
CA MET A 117 -0.05 9.93 0.56
C MET A 117 0.24 10.13 -0.93
N ALA A 118 -0.13 11.28 -1.49
CA ALA A 118 0.15 11.63 -2.88
C ALA A 118 1.67 11.67 -3.17
N LEU A 119 2.45 12.30 -2.29
CA LEU A 119 3.91 12.42 -2.44
C LEU A 119 4.63 11.08 -2.29
N VAL A 120 4.20 10.25 -1.34
CA VAL A 120 4.71 8.88 -1.17
C VAL A 120 4.42 8.06 -2.41
N ARG A 121 3.17 8.07 -2.90
CA ARG A 121 2.85 7.35 -4.13
C ARG A 121 3.65 7.86 -5.32
N GLN A 122 3.83 9.16 -5.47
CA GLN A 122 4.64 9.71 -6.55
C GLN A 122 6.10 9.24 -6.48
N SER A 123 6.67 9.14 -5.27
CA SER A 123 7.99 8.57 -5.03
C SER A 123 8.03 7.09 -5.42
N THR A 124 7.03 6.30 -5.01
CA THR A 124 6.86 4.90 -5.39
C THR A 124 6.79 4.73 -6.91
N ILE A 125 5.93 5.49 -7.60
CA ILE A 125 5.80 5.47 -9.06
C ILE A 125 7.15 5.75 -9.73
N THR A 126 7.87 6.77 -9.26
CA THR A 126 9.20 7.12 -9.79
C THR A 126 10.22 6.01 -9.58
N LEU A 127 10.18 5.35 -8.42
CA LEU A 127 10.99 4.17 -8.14
C LEU A 127 10.69 3.04 -9.12
N PHE A 128 9.41 2.68 -9.31
CA PHE A 128 9.02 1.59 -10.22
C PHE A 128 9.31 1.92 -11.69
N LYS A 129 9.18 3.18 -12.13
CA LYS A 129 9.60 3.64 -13.46
C LYS A 129 11.12 3.53 -13.69
N SER A 130 11.92 3.50 -12.62
CA SER A 130 13.38 3.35 -12.72
C SER A 130 13.85 1.90 -12.92
N PHE A 131 12.96 0.92 -12.72
CA PHE A 131 13.27 -0.49 -12.83
C PHE A 131 13.14 -0.97 -14.28
N ARG A 132 14.06 -1.84 -14.70
CA ARG A 132 13.96 -2.57 -15.97
C ARG A 132 13.00 -3.75 -15.80
N ASP A 133 12.49 -4.31 -16.89
CA ASP A 133 11.61 -5.48 -16.83
C ASP A 133 12.23 -6.65 -16.05
N GLY A 134 13.53 -6.91 -16.22
CA GLY A 134 14.25 -7.93 -15.46
C GLY A 134 14.38 -7.63 -13.96
N ASP A 135 14.36 -6.36 -13.56
CA ASP A 135 14.38 -5.97 -12.14
C ASP A 135 13.03 -6.27 -11.47
N LEU A 136 11.93 -6.07 -12.20
CA LEU A 136 10.57 -6.33 -11.71
C LEU A 136 10.33 -7.82 -11.40
N LEU A 137 11.04 -8.73 -12.08
CA LEU A 137 10.95 -10.18 -11.87
C LEU A 137 11.83 -10.70 -10.72
N LYS A 138 12.72 -9.88 -10.17
CA LYS A 138 13.59 -10.29 -9.07
C LYS A 138 12.76 -10.60 -7.83
N SER A 139 13.18 -11.60 -7.09
CA SER A 139 12.56 -12.05 -5.85
C SER A 139 13.55 -12.04 -4.69
N GLY A 140 13.04 -11.75 -3.50
CA GLY A 140 13.79 -11.79 -2.24
C GLY A 140 12.91 -12.27 -1.10
N VAL A 141 13.42 -12.20 0.13
CA VAL A 141 12.69 -12.63 1.33
C VAL A 141 12.30 -11.41 2.17
N ALA A 142 11.01 -11.23 2.39
CA ALA A 142 10.46 -10.21 3.29
C ALA A 142 9.43 -10.83 4.23
N SER A 143 9.46 -10.47 5.51
CA SER A 143 8.60 -11.06 6.54
C SER A 143 8.64 -12.61 6.56
N GLY A 144 9.81 -13.18 6.26
CA GLY A 144 10.01 -14.65 6.20
C GLY A 144 9.35 -15.34 4.99
N ARG A 145 8.88 -14.60 3.99
CA ARG A 145 8.23 -15.13 2.78
C ARG A 145 8.91 -14.60 1.52
N THR A 146 8.86 -15.39 0.46
CA THR A 146 9.31 -14.96 -0.86
C THR A 146 8.36 -13.89 -1.40
N VAL A 147 8.92 -12.82 -1.96
CA VAL A 147 8.17 -11.79 -2.66
C VAL A 147 8.97 -11.22 -3.84
N SER A 148 8.31 -10.95 -4.97
CA SER A 148 8.95 -10.27 -6.10
C SER A 148 8.80 -8.74 -6.04
N VAL A 149 9.63 -8.02 -6.80
CA VAL A 149 9.56 -6.56 -6.91
C VAL A 149 8.20 -6.13 -7.45
N ARG A 150 7.72 -6.76 -8.54
CA ARG A 150 6.39 -6.47 -9.08
C ARG A 150 5.25 -6.85 -8.14
N ALA A 151 5.39 -7.94 -7.38
CA ALA A 151 4.41 -8.31 -6.38
C ALA A 151 4.24 -7.21 -5.33
N LEU A 152 5.33 -6.61 -4.84
CA LEU A 152 5.26 -5.49 -3.89
C LEU A 152 4.49 -4.29 -4.46
N GLY A 153 4.67 -3.98 -5.75
CA GLY A 153 3.91 -2.93 -6.43
C GLY A 153 2.41 -3.19 -6.44
N PHE A 154 2.00 -4.42 -6.80
CA PHE A 154 0.58 -4.80 -6.78
C PHE A 154 0.00 -4.95 -5.37
N ILE A 155 0.81 -5.37 -4.39
CA ILE A 155 0.42 -5.40 -2.98
C ILE A 155 0.11 -3.99 -2.47
N ILE A 156 0.90 -2.97 -2.85
CA ILE A 156 0.63 -1.57 -2.49
C ILE A 156 -0.77 -1.15 -2.97
N ILE A 157 -1.09 -1.41 -4.24
CA ILE A 157 -2.40 -1.11 -4.83
C ILE A 157 -3.52 -1.87 -4.10
N GLY A 158 -3.39 -3.20 -4.00
CA GLY A 158 -4.43 -4.04 -3.43
C GLY A 158 -4.68 -3.80 -1.94
N HIS A 159 -3.63 -3.44 -1.18
CA HIS A 159 -3.73 -3.09 0.24
C HIS A 159 -4.52 -1.79 0.43
N GLN A 160 -4.28 -0.78 -0.41
CA GLN A 160 -5.08 0.44 -0.43
C GLN A 160 -6.56 0.14 -0.76
N ASN A 161 -6.81 -0.66 -1.81
CA ASN A 161 -8.17 -1.03 -2.22
C ASN A 161 -8.91 -1.81 -1.12
N HIS A 162 -8.20 -2.67 -0.38
CA HIS A 162 -8.74 -3.34 0.80
C HIS A 162 -9.21 -2.32 1.85
N HIS A 163 -8.37 -1.34 2.20
CA HIS A 163 -8.74 -0.34 3.20
C HIS A 163 -9.85 0.62 2.73
N MET A 164 -9.94 0.92 1.43
CA MET A 164 -11.10 1.64 0.88
C MET A 164 -12.41 0.88 1.11
N ARG A 165 -12.42 -0.45 0.93
CA ARG A 165 -13.61 -1.26 1.27
C ARG A 165 -13.92 -1.22 2.76
N VAL A 166 -12.91 -1.29 3.61
CA VAL A 166 -13.09 -1.17 5.07
C VAL A 166 -13.71 0.18 5.45
N PHE A 167 -13.32 1.28 4.81
CA PHE A 167 -13.96 2.59 5.00
C PHE A 167 -15.46 2.52 4.67
N SER A 168 -15.80 2.03 3.48
CA SER A 168 -17.19 1.91 3.01
C SER A 168 -18.04 0.97 3.86
N GLU A 169 -17.49 -0.14 4.36
CA GLU A 169 -18.26 -1.17 5.05
C GLU A 169 -18.43 -0.91 6.55
N ARG A 170 -17.53 -0.13 7.16
CA ARG A 170 -17.47 -0.02 8.63
C ARG A 170 -17.54 1.40 9.16
N TYR A 171 -17.19 2.41 8.35
CA TYR A 171 -17.12 3.79 8.81
C TYR A 171 -18.19 4.68 8.20
N LEU A 172 -18.59 4.40 6.95
CA LEU A 172 -19.65 5.11 6.24
C LEU A 172 -20.99 4.42 6.46
#